data_AF-A0A257AU91-F1
#
_entry.id   AF-A0A257AU91-F1
#
_cell.length_a   1.000
_cell.length_b   1.000
_cell.length_c   1.000
_cell.angle_alpha   90.00
_cell.angle_beta   90.00
_cell.angle_gamma   90.00
#
_symmetry.space_group_name_H-M   'P 1'
#
loop_
_entity.id
_entity.type
_entity.pdbx_description
1 polymer ?
#
loop_
_entity_poly.entity_id
_entity_poly.type
_entity_poly.pdbx_seq_one_letter_code
_entity_poly.pdbx_strand_id
1 'polypeptide(L)'
;TVARRERKLRRERAVEIRVVRNAGPELDRAVADFVSVYNSSWKQPEPFPAFIPSLAAAAARAGVLRLGVLRVDDQPAAAQLWITTARRAVIYKLAYDERFKEFSVGSILSAELFRV
;
A
#
# COMPACT_ATOMS: atom_id res chain seq x y z
N THR A 1 0.92 11.89 16.80
CA THR A 1 1.73 10.69 16.49
C THR A 1 0.90 9.72 15.66
N VAL A 2 1.54 8.85 14.86
CA VAL A 2 0.85 7.85 14.00
C VAL A 2 -0.07 6.94 14.82
N ALA A 3 0.39 6.47 15.98
CA ALA A 3 -0.40 5.63 16.88
C ALA A 3 -1.74 6.27 17.33
N ARG A 4 -1.76 7.60 17.54
CA ARG A 4 -3.01 8.31 17.89
C ARG A 4 -4.02 8.28 16.74
N ARG A 5 -3.54 8.47 15.51
CA ARG A 5 -4.37 8.48 14.29
C ARG A 5 -4.88 7.07 13.98
N GLU A 6 -4.04 6.06 14.12
CA GLU A 6 -4.43 4.66 13.98
C GLU A 6 -5.54 4.28 14.98
N ARG A 7 -5.38 4.63 16.26
CA ARG A 7 -6.44 4.39 17.27
C ARG A 7 -7.75 5.11 16.95
N LYS A 8 -7.68 6.35 16.43
CA LYS A 8 -8.88 7.08 15.97
C LYS A 8 -9.57 6.29 14.85
N LEU A 9 -8.82 5.92 13.81
CA LEU A 9 -9.35 5.21 12.64
C LEU A 9 -9.99 3.88 13.04
N ARG A 10 -9.29 3.04 13.82
CA ARG A 10 -9.80 1.72 14.23
C ARG A 10 -11.02 1.78 15.17
N ARG A 11 -11.23 2.89 15.87
CA ARG A 11 -12.43 3.10 16.70
C ARG A 11 -13.65 3.45 15.85
N GLU A 12 -13.44 4.14 14.74
CA GLU A 12 -14.52 4.71 13.92
C GLU A 12 -14.84 3.86 12.69
N ARG A 13 -13.90 2.99 12.26
CA ARG A 13 -13.94 2.27 10.98
C ARG A 13 -13.33 0.89 11.10
N ALA A 14 -13.77 -0.05 10.27
CA ALA A 14 -13.09 -1.32 10.09
C ALA A 14 -11.79 -1.09 9.31
N VAL A 15 -10.67 -1.67 9.79
CA VAL A 15 -9.35 -1.47 9.18
C VAL A 15 -8.64 -2.80 8.98
N GLU A 16 -8.28 -3.08 7.74
CA GLU A 16 -7.44 -4.21 7.36
C GLU A 16 -6.13 -3.67 6.78
N ILE A 17 -4.99 -4.23 7.20
CA ILE A 17 -3.70 -3.98 6.56
C ILE A 17 -3.14 -5.31 6.08
N ARG A 18 -2.70 -5.34 4.83
CA ARG A 18 -2.04 -6.50 4.21
C ARG A 18 -0.68 -6.10 3.68
N VAL A 19 0.31 -6.97 3.90
CA VAL A 19 1.66 -6.83 3.36
C VAL A 19 1.99 -8.09 2.58
N VAL A 20 2.08 -7.96 1.26
CA VAL A 20 2.32 -9.05 0.32
C VAL A 20 3.76 -9.00 -0.18
N ARG A 21 4.42 -10.16 -0.24
CA ARG A 21 5.83 -10.30 -0.65
C ARG A 21 6.03 -11.29 -1.79
N ASN A 22 5.16 -12.29 -1.87
CA ASN A 22 5.30 -13.42 -2.79
C ASN A 22 4.26 -13.35 -3.91
N ALA A 23 4.52 -14.04 -5.01
CA ALA A 23 3.55 -14.21 -6.07
C ALA A 23 2.37 -15.09 -5.62
N GLY A 24 1.19 -14.86 -6.20
CA GLY A 24 -0.03 -15.61 -5.91
C GLY A 24 -1.28 -14.72 -5.92
N PRO A 25 -2.47 -15.29 -5.64
CA PRO A 25 -3.73 -14.55 -5.72
C PRO A 25 -3.79 -13.29 -4.83
N GLU A 26 -3.10 -13.30 -3.69
CA GLU A 26 -3.00 -12.14 -2.82
C GLU A 26 -2.23 -10.99 -3.45
N LEU A 27 -1.20 -11.29 -4.27
CA LEU A 27 -0.45 -10.27 -5.00
C LEU A 27 -1.34 -9.60 -6.04
N ASP A 28 -2.11 -10.39 -6.79
CA ASP A 28 -3.01 -9.87 -7.83
C ASP A 28 -4.05 -8.93 -7.20
N ARG A 29 -4.64 -9.31 -6.06
CA ARG A 29 -5.57 -8.46 -5.30
C ARG A 29 -4.88 -7.20 -4.79
N ALA A 30 -3.69 -7.31 -4.20
CA ALA A 30 -2.98 -6.15 -3.67
C ALA A 30 -2.51 -5.16 -4.76
N VAL A 31 -2.18 -5.67 -5.96
CA VAL A 31 -1.84 -4.85 -7.13
C VAL A 31 -3.09 -4.13 -7.65
N ALA A 32 -4.23 -4.81 -7.76
CA ALA A 32 -5.49 -4.20 -8.17
C ALA A 32 -5.88 -3.05 -7.23
N ASP A 33 -5.77 -3.28 -5.92
CA ASP A 33 -6.01 -2.26 -4.91
C ASP A 33 -5.02 -1.09 -4.99
N PHE A 34 -3.74 -1.38 -5.21
CA PHE A 34 -2.74 -0.33 -5.40
C PHE A 34 -3.13 0.57 -6.58
N VAL A 35 -3.48 -0.02 -7.72
CA VAL A 35 -3.88 0.71 -8.93
C VAL A 35 -5.14 1.53 -8.66
N SER A 36 -6.14 0.97 -7.98
CA SER A 36 -7.37 1.66 -7.60
C SER A 36 -7.09 2.89 -6.73
N VAL A 37 -6.27 2.74 -5.69
CA VAL A 37 -5.86 3.86 -4.81
C VAL A 37 -5.08 4.90 -5.60
N TYR A 38 -4.15 4.46 -6.45
CA TYR A 38 -3.31 5.37 -7.22
C TYR A 38 -4.14 6.24 -8.16
N ASN A 39 -5.08 5.63 -8.88
CA ASN A 39 -5.98 6.34 -9.80
C ASN A 39 -6.97 7.27 -9.09
N SER A 40 -7.27 7.00 -7.81
CA SER A 40 -8.16 7.84 -6.98
C SER A 40 -7.39 8.86 -6.13
N SER A 41 -6.06 8.91 -6.24
CA SER A 41 -5.22 9.79 -5.43
C SER A 41 -5.00 11.15 -6.08
N TRP A 42 -4.42 12.09 -5.33
CA TRP A 42 -4.02 13.42 -5.82
C TRP A 42 -2.90 13.38 -6.89
N LYS A 43 -2.46 12.19 -7.30
CA LYS A 43 -1.36 12.00 -8.25
C LYS A 43 -1.87 11.92 -9.67
N GLN A 44 -1.05 12.42 -10.59
CA GLN A 44 -1.22 12.16 -12.02
C GLN A 44 -1.27 10.64 -12.24
N PRO A 45 -2.29 10.13 -12.99
CA PRO A 45 -2.38 8.73 -13.34
C PRO A 45 -1.10 8.22 -14.00
N GLU A 46 -0.80 6.94 -13.80
CA GLU A 46 0.37 6.31 -14.38
C GLU A 46 0.15 6.19 -15.90
N PRO A 47 0.99 6.80 -16.75
CA PRO A 47 0.83 6.74 -18.22
C PRO A 47 0.96 5.31 -18.77
N PHE A 48 1.59 4.40 -18.01
CA PHE A 48 1.75 3.00 -18.36
C PHE A 48 0.99 2.10 -17.37
N PRO A 49 -0.29 1.77 -17.63
CA PRO A 49 -1.13 1.01 -16.68
C PRO A 49 -0.54 -0.33 -16.23
N ALA A 50 0.24 -0.98 -17.11
CA ALA A 50 0.88 -2.26 -16.82
C ALA A 50 2.19 -2.14 -16.03
N PHE A 51 2.73 -0.93 -15.83
CA PHE A 51 4.05 -0.75 -15.22
C PHE A 51 4.07 -1.22 -13.76
N ILE A 52 3.13 -0.76 -12.93
CA ILE A 52 3.07 -1.17 -11.52
C ILE A 52 2.78 -2.67 -11.36
N PRO A 53 1.79 -3.27 -12.06
CA PRO A 53 1.60 -4.71 -12.04
C PRO A 53 2.87 -5.50 -12.42
N SER A 54 3.55 -5.08 -13.49
CA SER A 54 4.77 -5.74 -13.97
C SER A 54 5.92 -5.62 -12.97
N LEU A 55 6.12 -4.44 -12.39
CA LEU A 55 7.12 -4.19 -11.36
C LEU A 55 6.86 -5.03 -10.10
N ALA A 56 5.62 -5.08 -9.62
CA ALA A 56 5.25 -5.86 -8.45
C ALA A 56 5.51 -7.36 -8.68
N ALA A 57 5.08 -7.90 -9.82
CA ALA A 57 5.33 -9.29 -10.19
C ALA A 57 6.83 -9.62 -10.30
N ALA A 58 7.61 -8.73 -10.93
CA ALA A 58 9.06 -8.90 -11.04
C ALA A 58 9.75 -8.87 -9.67
N ALA A 59 9.40 -7.91 -8.81
CA ALA A 59 9.95 -7.79 -7.47
C ALA A 59 9.58 -8.98 -6.58
N ALA A 60 8.36 -9.52 -6.71
CA ALA A 60 7.93 -10.71 -5.98
C ALA A 60 8.76 -11.95 -6.38
N ARG A 61 8.95 -12.17 -7.69
CA ARG A 61 9.81 -13.26 -8.19
C ARG A 61 11.25 -13.13 -7.73
N ALA A 62 11.75 -11.91 -7.63
CA ALA A 62 13.09 -11.62 -7.15
C ALA A 62 13.22 -11.66 -5.61
N GLY A 63 12.12 -11.87 -4.87
CA GLY A 63 12.12 -11.92 -3.40
C GLY A 63 12.39 -10.56 -2.73
N VAL A 64 12.22 -9.46 -3.46
CA VAL A 64 12.50 -8.09 -2.97
C VAL A 64 11.24 -7.24 -2.80
N LEU A 65 10.06 -7.80 -3.04
CA LEU A 65 8.81 -7.06 -2.91
C LEU A 65 8.37 -6.90 -1.46
N ARG A 66 7.89 -5.70 -1.13
CA ARG A 66 7.00 -5.44 -0.01
C ARG A 66 5.87 -4.53 -0.47
N LEU A 67 4.72 -5.11 -0.78
CA LEU A 67 3.52 -4.40 -1.22
C LEU A 67 2.52 -4.30 -0.07
N GLY A 68 2.29 -3.08 0.39
CA GLY A 68 1.34 -2.76 1.46
C GLY A 68 0.03 -2.23 0.93
N VAL A 69 -1.09 -2.69 1.48
CA VAL A 69 -2.42 -2.11 1.26
C VAL A 69 -3.12 -1.96 2.60
N LEU A 70 -3.70 -0.78 2.83
CA LEU A 70 -4.62 -0.51 3.94
C LEU A 70 -6.02 -0.31 3.38
N ARG A 71 -6.98 -1.13 3.84
CA ARG A 71 -8.40 -0.97 3.55
C ARG A 71 -9.14 -0.38 4.74
N VAL A 72 -10.09 0.48 4.45
CA VAL A 72 -11.05 1.05 5.40
C VAL A 72 -12.45 0.66 4.93
N ASP A 73 -13.22 -0.02 5.77
CA ASP A 73 -14.56 -0.52 5.43
C ASP A 73 -14.57 -1.31 4.09
N ASP A 74 -13.60 -2.22 3.93
CA ASP A 74 -13.34 -3.06 2.73
C ASP A 74 -12.97 -2.28 1.44
N GLN A 75 -12.77 -0.96 1.53
CA GLN A 75 -12.30 -0.13 0.43
C GLN A 75 -10.82 0.19 0.56
N PRO A 76 -10.01 0.08 -0.51
CA PRO A 76 -8.59 0.38 -0.43
C PRO A 76 -8.39 1.90 -0.25
N ALA A 77 -7.72 2.27 0.84
CA ALA A 77 -7.56 3.65 1.28
C ALA A 77 -6.11 4.15 1.17
N ALA A 78 -5.13 3.25 1.29
CA ALA A 78 -3.73 3.55 1.04
C ALA A 78 -3.01 2.33 0.48
N ALA A 79 -2.01 2.57 -0.37
CA ALA A 79 -1.18 1.52 -0.94
C ALA A 79 0.27 1.97 -1.11
N GLN A 80 1.22 1.05 -0.91
CA GLN A 80 2.65 1.31 -0.98
C GLN A 80 3.40 0.14 -1.59
N LEU A 81 4.24 0.42 -2.59
CA LEU A 81 5.15 -0.55 -3.18
C LEU A 81 6.57 -0.21 -2.75
N TRP A 82 7.20 -1.14 -2.05
CA TRP A 82 8.58 -1.02 -1.58
C TRP A 82 9.43 -2.11 -2.23
N ILE A 83 10.69 -1.75 -2.52
CA ILE A 83 11.73 -2.68 -2.93
C ILE A 83 12.69 -2.83 -1.75
N THR A 84 12.87 -4.05 -1.26
CA THR A 84 13.64 -4.34 -0.05
C THR A 84 14.77 -5.31 -0.32
N THR A 85 15.94 -4.99 0.22
CA THR A 85 17.12 -5.86 0.31
C THR A 85 17.47 -6.08 1.78
N ALA A 86 18.46 -6.92 2.06
CA ALA A 86 18.89 -7.22 3.44
C ALA A 86 19.29 -5.98 4.27
N ARG A 87 19.71 -4.88 3.63
CA ARG A 87 20.23 -3.68 4.31
C ARG A 87 19.44 -2.40 4.03
N ARG A 88 18.47 -2.43 3.11
CA ARG A 88 17.77 -1.23 2.68
C ARG A 88 16.35 -1.52 2.24
N ALA A 89 15.45 -0.61 2.58
CA ALA A 89 14.13 -0.52 1.96
C ALA A 89 14.04 0.78 1.16
N VAL A 90 13.53 0.69 -0.06
CA VAL A 90 13.23 1.84 -0.92
C VAL A 90 11.73 1.92 -1.08
N ILE A 91 11.14 3.02 -0.62
CA ILE A 91 9.74 3.35 -0.88
C ILE A 91 9.67 3.80 -2.34
N TYR A 92 9.29 2.89 -3.24
CA TYR A 92 9.21 3.20 -4.65
C TYR A 92 8.01 4.11 -4.94
N LYS A 93 6.83 3.74 -4.41
CA LYS A 93 5.61 4.49 -4.64
C LYS A 93 4.63 4.34 -3.49
N LEU A 94 4.01 5.45 -3.12
CA LEU A 94 2.98 5.57 -2.09
C LEU A 94 1.81 6.35 -2.66
N ALA A 95 0.60 5.87 -2.43
CA ALA A 95 -0.62 6.62 -2.69
C ALA A 95 -1.63 6.40 -1.56
N TYR A 96 -2.52 7.37 -1.39
CA TYR A 96 -3.70 7.25 -0.55
C TYR A 96 -4.87 7.96 -1.21
N ASP A 97 -6.07 7.54 -0.84
CA ASP A 97 -7.29 8.19 -1.26
C ASP A 97 -7.58 9.38 -0.34
N GLU A 98 -7.79 10.56 -0.92
CA GLU A 98 -7.95 11.81 -0.17
C GLU A 98 -9.17 11.81 0.77
N ARG A 99 -10.18 10.95 0.51
CA ARG A 99 -11.34 10.75 1.40
C ARG A 99 -10.92 10.34 2.81
N PHE A 100 -9.75 9.71 2.98
CA PHE A 100 -9.25 9.24 4.27
C PHE A 100 -8.07 10.06 4.82
N LYS A 101 -7.79 11.24 4.23
CA LYS A 101 -6.64 12.10 4.58
C LYS A 101 -6.62 12.46 6.08
N GLU A 102 -7.77 12.68 6.71
CA GLU A 102 -7.87 13.04 8.14
C GLU A 102 -7.36 11.93 9.10
N PHE A 103 -7.35 10.68 8.63
CA PHE A 103 -6.90 9.52 9.38
C PHE A 103 -5.42 9.22 9.18
N SER A 104 -4.73 9.93 8.27
CA SER A 104 -3.31 9.71 7.98
C SER A 104 -3.01 8.26 7.53
N VAL A 105 -3.90 7.67 6.73
CA VAL A 105 -3.82 6.27 6.27
C VAL A 105 -2.49 5.91 5.62
N GLY A 106 -1.88 6.83 4.85
CA GLY A 106 -0.55 6.62 4.28
C GLY A 106 0.53 6.45 5.34
N SER A 107 0.54 7.27 6.39
CA SER A 107 1.51 7.17 7.48
C SER A 107 1.28 5.95 8.37
N ILE A 108 0.02 5.56 8.60
CA ILE A 108 -0.32 4.32 9.32
C ILE A 108 0.23 3.12 8.55
N LEU A 109 -0.02 3.08 7.23
CA LEU A 109 0.50 2.01 6.38
C LEU A 109 2.04 1.99 6.36
N SER A 110 2.71 3.14 6.28
CA SER A 110 4.18 3.17 6.37
C SER A 110 4.69 2.64 7.71
N ALA A 111 4.04 2.99 8.82
CA ALA A 111 4.43 2.50 10.13
C ALA A 111 4.30 0.98 10.24
N GLU A 112 3.28 0.39 9.63
CA GLU A 112 3.15 -1.07 9.55
C GLU A 112 4.25 -1.67 8.67
N LEU A 113 4.52 -1.09 7.50
CA LEU A 113 5.55 -1.59 6.60
C LEU A 113 6.96 -1.53 7.19
N PHE A 114 7.23 -0.65 8.16
CA PHE A 114 8.51 -0.63 8.88
C PHE A 114 8.64 -1.72 9.96
N ARG A 115 7.54 -2.33 10.42
CA ARG A 115 7.57 -3.35 11.48
C ARG A 115 7.87 -4.77 10.97
N VAL A 116 7.74 -4.98 9.66
CA VAL A 116 7.76 -6.30 9.00
C VAL A 116 9.15 -6.71 8.51
#